data_AF-A0A527W077-F1
#
_entry.id   AF-A0A527W077-F1
#
_cell.length_a   1.000
_cell.length_b   1.000
_cell.length_c   1.000
_cell.angle_alpha   90.00
_cell.angle_beta   90.00
_cell.angle_gamma   90.00
#
_symmetry.space_group_name_H-M   'P 1'
#
loop_
_entity.id
_entity.type
_entity.pdbx_description
1 polymer ?
#
loop_
_entity_poly.entity_id
_entity_poly.type
_entity_poly.pdbx_seq_one_letter_code
_entity_poly.pdbx_strand_id
1 'polypeptide(L)'
;MADVASLSPGAEALRRDAAGPSGPKPRHVLSRRNIFLYGTLIVVALYYLLPLYVMIVTSLKGMPEIRLGNIFSPPMEITFEPWVKAWATACTGLNCDGLSRGFWNSVR
;
A
#
# COMPACT_ATOMS: atom_id res chain seq x y z
N MET A 1 7.92 7.69 71.77
CA MET A 1 6.94 7.79 70.68
C MET A 1 6.88 9.26 70.28
N ALA A 2 7.52 9.65 69.18
CA ALA A 2 7.49 11.03 68.70
C ALA A 2 6.31 11.17 67.71
N ASP A 3 5.38 12.05 68.05
CA ASP A 3 4.16 12.34 67.30
C ASP A 3 4.46 12.92 65.91
N VAL A 4 3.84 12.35 64.89
CA VAL A 4 3.98 12.69 63.46
C VAL A 4 3.25 14.02 63.11
N ALA A 5 2.83 14.80 64.11
CA ALA A 5 1.95 15.96 63.96
C ALA A 5 2.66 17.27 63.57
N SER A 6 3.97 17.26 63.28
CA SER A 6 4.75 18.47 62.93
C SER A 6 5.22 18.52 61.46
N LEU A 7 4.48 17.91 60.54
CA LEU A 7 4.74 18.11 59.11
C LEU A 7 4.36 19.55 58.72
N SER A 8 5.38 20.35 58.46
CA SER A 8 5.29 21.71 57.92
C SER A 8 4.23 21.79 56.80
N PRO A 9 3.36 22.82 56.78
CA PRO A 9 2.39 23.00 55.69
C PRO A 9 3.04 23.05 54.30
N GLY A 10 4.33 23.42 54.21
CA GLY A 10 5.11 23.35 52.97
C GLY A 10 5.44 21.93 52.51
N ALA A 11 5.56 20.96 53.42
CA ALA A 11 5.80 19.56 53.09
C ALA A 11 4.55 18.87 52.52
N GLU A 12 3.37 19.27 52.99
CA GLU A 12 2.07 18.83 52.44
C GLU A 12 1.86 19.39 51.01
N ALA A 13 2.21 20.66 50.78
CA ALA A 13 2.11 21.32 49.48
C ALA A 13 3.04 20.68 48.43
N LEU A 14 4.31 20.44 48.78
CA LEU A 14 5.26 19.76 47.90
C LEU A 14 4.84 18.32 47.56
N ARG A 15 4.19 17.61 48.49
CA ARG A 15 3.62 16.27 48.23
C ARG A 15 2.41 16.31 47.30
N ARG A 16 1.56 17.35 47.40
CA ARG A 16 0.43 17.56 46.49
C ARG A 16 0.90 17.89 45.07
N ASP A 17 1.96 18.67 44.92
CA ASP A 17 2.57 18.97 43.61
C ASP A 17 3.31 17.76 43.01
N ALA A 18 3.92 16.92 43.84
CA ALA A 18 4.52 15.64 43.43
C ALA A 18 3.49 14.58 43.02
N ALA A 19 2.22 14.75 43.41
CA ALA A 19 1.10 13.88 43.06
C ALA A 19 0.35 14.34 41.78
N GLY A 20 1.02 15.03 40.87
CA GLY A 20 0.49 15.34 39.55
C GLY A 20 0.33 14.09 38.66
N PRO A 21 -0.55 14.12 37.66
CA PRO A 21 -0.74 13.00 36.73
C PRO A 21 0.55 12.69 35.97
N SER A 22 1.22 11.60 36.37
CA SER A 22 2.46 11.12 35.75
C SER A 22 2.14 10.16 34.60
N GLY A 23 1.94 10.72 33.40
CA GLY A 23 1.69 9.97 32.18
C GLY A 23 2.70 10.30 31.07
N PRO A 24 2.93 9.40 30.09
CA PRO A 24 3.73 9.72 28.92
C PRO A 24 3.17 10.97 28.22
N LYS A 25 4.04 11.93 27.87
CA LYS A 25 3.64 13.15 27.15
C LYS A 25 2.84 12.76 25.89
N PRO A 26 1.62 13.28 25.68
CA PRO A 26 0.82 12.94 24.51
C PRO A 26 1.59 13.34 23.26
N ARG A 27 1.96 12.34 22.46
CA ARG A 27 2.62 12.54 21.17
C ARG A 27 1.54 12.74 20.14
N HIS A 28 1.56 13.89 19.46
CA HIS A 28 0.67 14.12 18.33
C HIS A 28 1.01 13.11 17.22
N VAL A 29 0.10 12.15 17.02
CA VAL A 29 0.20 11.12 15.96
C VAL A 29 0.25 11.76 14.57
N LEU A 30 -0.48 12.86 14.40
CA LEU A 30 -0.52 13.66 13.17
C LEU A 30 0.36 14.91 13.30
N SER A 31 1.68 14.72 13.27
CA SER A 31 2.63 15.83 13.09
C SER A 31 2.68 16.26 11.62
N ARG A 32 2.83 17.56 11.36
CA ARG A 32 3.00 18.11 9.99
C ARG A 32 4.09 17.39 9.20
N ARG A 33 5.17 16.98 9.89
CA ARG A 33 6.26 16.18 9.31
C ARG A 33 5.78 14.82 8.79
N ASN A 34 4.96 14.12 9.56
CA ASN A 34 4.44 12.81 9.19
C ASN A 34 3.48 12.91 8.00
N ILE A 35 2.68 13.97 7.93
CA ILE A 35 1.78 14.23 6.79
C ILE A 35 2.58 14.42 5.50
N PHE A 36 3.64 15.23 5.52
CA PHE A 36 4.50 15.42 4.35
C PHE A 36 5.22 14.13 3.93
N LEU A 37 5.72 13.37 4.91
CA LEU A 37 6.43 12.11 4.67
C LEU A 37 5.50 11.07 4.05
N TYR A 38 4.36 10.78 4.69
CA TYR A 38 3.42 9.80 4.18
C TYR A 38 2.72 10.28 2.91
N GLY A 39 2.42 11.57 2.78
CA GLY A 39 1.86 12.15 1.56
C GLY A 39 2.77 11.93 0.35
N THR A 40 4.06 12.27 0.47
CA THR A 40 5.04 12.03 -0.60
C THR A 40 5.17 10.54 -0.90
N LEU A 41 5.23 9.70 0.14
CA LEU A 41 5.34 8.25 -0.03
C LEU A 41 4.14 7.66 -0.78
N ILE A 42 2.92 8.12 -0.45
CA ILE A 42 1.69 7.71 -1.12
C ILE A 42 1.69 8.15 -2.59
N VAL A 43 2.08 9.39 -2.89
CA VAL A 43 2.14 9.89 -4.26
C VAL A 43 3.13 9.07 -5.10
N VAL A 44 4.31 8.81 -4.55
CA VAL A 44 5.33 7.97 -5.22
C VAL A 44 4.80 6.55 -5.42
N ALA A 45 4.18 5.95 -4.40
CA ALA A 45 3.59 4.62 -4.50
C ALA A 45 2.52 4.55 -5.60
N LEU A 46 1.58 5.51 -5.63
CA LEU A 46 0.54 5.57 -6.65
C LEU A 46 1.11 5.76 -8.06
N TYR A 47 2.14 6.59 -8.21
CA TYR A 47 2.82 6.80 -9.49
C TYR A 47 3.39 5.49 -10.06
N TYR A 48 4.04 4.67 -9.22
CA TYR A 48 4.59 3.38 -9.65
C TYR A 48 3.52 2.28 -9.78
N LEU A 49 2.42 2.36 -9.02
CA LEU A 49 1.31 1.40 -9.13
C LEU A 49 0.42 1.65 -10.35
N LEU A 50 0.31 2.90 -10.83
CA LEU A 50 -0.50 3.25 -11.99
C LEU A 50 -0.19 2.41 -13.25
N PRO A 51 1.06 2.27 -13.73
CA PRO A 51 1.35 1.46 -14.90
C PRO A 51 1.04 -0.03 -14.66
N LEU A 52 1.31 -0.54 -13.46
CA LEU A 52 0.99 -1.92 -13.09
C LEU A 52 -0.54 -2.16 -13.14
N TYR A 53 -1.32 -1.23 -12.59
CA TYR A 53 -2.78 -1.26 -12.64
C TYR A 53 -3.29 -1.30 -14.09
N VAL A 54 -2.77 -0.43 -14.95
CA VAL A 54 -3.16 -0.38 -16.36
C VAL A 54 -2.82 -1.70 -17.08
N MET A 55 -1.63 -2.25 -16.87
CA MET A 55 -1.24 -3.53 -17.48
C MET A 55 -2.15 -4.69 -17.02
N ILE A 56 -2.51 -4.75 -15.74
CA ILE A 56 -3.40 -5.79 -15.22
C ILE A 56 -4.80 -5.65 -15.82
N VAL A 57 -5.40 -4.46 -15.73
CA VAL A 57 -6.77 -4.20 -16.25
C VAL A 57 -6.85 -4.45 -17.75
N THR A 58 -5.85 -4.03 -18.51
CA THR A 58 -5.82 -4.23 -19.97
C THR A 58 -5.57 -5.69 -20.36
N SER A 59 -4.81 -6.46 -19.58
CA SER A 59 -4.58 -7.89 -19.83
C SER A 59 -5.85 -8.75 -19.70
N LEU A 60 -6.84 -8.27 -18.94
CA LEU A 60 -8.12 -8.95 -18.70
C LEU A 60 -9.24 -8.50 -19.66
N LYS A 61 -8.95 -7.49 -20.49
CA LYS A 61 -9.91 -6.81 -21.36
C LYS A 61 -9.99 -7.54 -22.71
N GLY A 62 -11.20 -7.77 -23.22
CA GLY A 62 -11.40 -8.44 -24.51
C GLY A 62 -11.01 -7.58 -25.72
N MET A 63 -10.85 -8.23 -26.89
CA MET A 63 -10.56 -7.56 -28.18
C MET A 63 -11.55 -6.43 -28.53
N PRO A 64 -12.88 -6.59 -28.36
CA PRO A 64 -13.82 -5.50 -28.64
C PRO A 64 -13.61 -4.28 -27.72
N GLU A 65 -13.23 -4.52 -26.47
CA GLU A 65 -13.16 -3.49 -25.44
C GLU A 65 -11.84 -2.71 -25.47
N ILE A 66 -10.74 -3.35 -25.91
CA ILE A 66 -9.47 -2.67 -26.21
C ILE A 66 -9.63 -1.68 -27.38
N ARG A 67 -10.45 -2.02 -28.39
CA ARG A 67 -10.69 -1.15 -29.56
C ARG A 67 -11.43 0.15 -29.23
N LEU A 68 -12.11 0.21 -28.09
CA LEU A 68 -12.84 1.39 -27.62
C LEU A 68 -11.92 2.44 -26.97
N GLY A 69 -10.64 2.14 -26.74
CA GLY A 69 -9.64 3.12 -26.27
C GLY A 69 -9.72 3.49 -24.79
N ASN A 70 -10.61 2.87 -24.01
CA ASN A 70 -10.78 3.15 -22.58
C ASN A 70 -9.75 2.40 -21.71
N ILE A 71 -8.51 2.92 -21.67
CA ILE A 71 -7.37 2.28 -21.01
C ILE A 71 -7.44 2.37 -19.46
N PHE A 72 -8.03 3.45 -18.92
CA PHE A 72 -8.17 3.65 -17.48
C PHE A 72 -9.46 3.06 -16.90
N SER A 73 -10.39 2.60 -17.74
CA SER A 73 -11.63 2.00 -17.24
C SER A 73 -11.41 0.54 -16.85
N PRO A 74 -11.99 0.06 -15.73
CA PRO A 74 -12.02 -1.36 -15.43
C PRO A 74 -12.71 -2.14 -16.57
N PRO A 75 -12.43 -3.44 -16.71
CA PRO A 75 -13.05 -4.26 -17.75
C PRO A 75 -14.54 -4.43 -17.44
N MET A 76 -15.39 -4.19 -18.43
CA MET A 76 -16.83 -4.49 -18.29
C MET A 76 -17.08 -5.99 -18.29
N GLU A 77 -16.26 -6.75 -19.02
CA GLU A 77 -16.26 -8.20 -19.06
C GLU A 77 -14.86 -8.72 -18.78
N ILE A 78 -14.69 -9.48 -17.69
CA ILE A 78 -13.41 -10.09 -17.33
C ILE A 78 -13.24 -11.36 -18.17
N THR A 79 -12.19 -11.41 -19.00
CA THR A 79 -11.88 -12.60 -19.81
C THR A 79 -10.40 -12.98 -19.70
N PHE A 80 -10.13 -14.28 -19.73
CA PHE A 80 -8.79 -14.87 -19.77
C PHE A 80 -8.43 -15.45 -21.14
N GLU A 81 -9.29 -15.28 -22.14
CA GLU A 81 -9.00 -15.68 -23.52
C GLU A 81 -7.66 -15.14 -24.05
N PRO A 82 -7.28 -13.86 -23.81
CA PRO A 82 -5.99 -13.33 -24.27
C PRO A 82 -4.80 -14.06 -23.67
N TRP A 83 -4.88 -14.46 -22.39
CA TRP A 83 -3.84 -15.21 -21.69
C TRP A 83 -3.66 -16.60 -22.31
N VAL A 84 -4.76 -17.33 -22.52
CA VAL A 84 -4.72 -18.67 -23.14
C VAL A 84 -4.16 -18.59 -24.56
N LYS A 85 -4.61 -17.59 -25.34
CA LYS A 85 -4.09 -17.41 -26.70
C LYS A 85 -2.61 -17.08 -26.72
N ALA A 86 -2.15 -16.14 -25.90
CA ALA A 86 -0.74 -15.79 -25.80
C ALA A 86 0.12 -16.99 -25.37
N TRP A 87 -0.34 -17.76 -24.39
CA TRP A 87 0.43 -18.87 -23.83
C TRP A 87 0.54 -20.09 -24.75
N ALA A 88 -0.55 -20.49 -25.41
CA ALA A 88 -0.65 -21.80 -26.06
C ALA A 88 -0.89 -21.78 -27.58
N THR A 89 -1.40 -20.68 -28.16
CA THR A 89 -1.85 -20.69 -29.58
C THR A 89 -1.30 -19.54 -30.42
N ALA A 90 -0.63 -18.55 -29.79
CA ALA A 90 -0.06 -17.43 -30.51
C ALA A 90 1.09 -17.89 -31.42
N CYS A 91 1.03 -17.50 -32.69
CA CYS A 91 2.11 -17.76 -33.63
C CYS A 91 3.23 -16.73 -33.44
N THR A 92 4.36 -17.16 -32.88
CA THR A 92 5.55 -16.32 -32.61
C THR A 92 6.53 -16.29 -33.79
N GLY A 93 6.02 -16.42 -35.02
CA GLY A 93 6.80 -16.40 -36.28
C GLY A 93 7.53 -17.71 -36.60
N LEU A 94 7.89 -18.51 -35.59
CA LEU A 94 8.52 -19.83 -35.78
C LEU A 94 7.52 -20.98 -35.57
N ASN A 95 6.72 -20.90 -34.51
CA ASN A 95 5.77 -21.96 -34.14
C ASN A 95 4.47 -21.34 -33.59
N CYS A 96 3.37 -22.07 -33.71
CA CYS A 96 2.04 -21.66 -33.22
C CYS A 96 1.65 -22.29 -31.87
N ASP A 97 2.65 -22.66 -31.07
CA ASP A 97 2.48 -23.24 -29.72
C ASP A 97 2.45 -22.18 -28.60
N GLY A 98 2.36 -20.89 -28.97
CA GLY A 98 2.40 -19.76 -28.04
C GLY A 98 3.78 -19.49 -27.43
N LEU A 99 3.78 -18.70 -26.35
CA LEU A 99 4.96 -18.29 -25.59
C LEU A 99 5.51 -19.39 -24.67
N SER A 100 4.74 -20.46 -24.45
CA SER A 100 5.06 -21.54 -23.51
C SER A 100 6.43 -22.19 -23.75
N ARG A 101 6.79 -22.44 -25.02
CA ARG A 101 8.09 -23.06 -25.38
C ARG A 101 9.28 -22.17 -25.03
N GLY A 102 9.20 -20.87 -25.35
CA GLY A 102 10.24 -19.90 -25.01
C GLY A 102 10.41 -19.74 -23.50
N PHE A 103 9.31 -19.76 -22.76
CA PHE A 103 9.33 -19.73 -21.30
C PHE A 103 10.06 -20.94 -20.71
N TRP A 104 9.71 -22.17 -21.12
CA TRP A 104 10.35 -23.38 -20.60
C TRP A 104 11.83 -23.50 -20.94
N ASN A 105 12.29 -22.95 -22.08
CA ASN A 105 13.72 -22.83 -22.39
C ASN A 105 14.48 -21.92 -21.40
N SER A 106 13.79 -20.98 -20.75
CA SER A 106 14.39 -20.06 -19.77
C SER A 106 14.32 -20.59 -18.33
N VAL A 107 13.34 -21.46 -18.04
CA VAL A 107 13.16 -22.08 -16.73
C VAL A 107 14.09 -23.29 -16.53
N ARG A 108 14.36 -24.03 -17.61
CA ARG A 108 15.26 -25.18 -17.60
C ARG A 108 16.72 -24.73 -17.67
#